data_AF-A0A9Y3RK34-F1
#
_entry.id   AF-A0A9Y3RK34-F1
#
_cell.length_a   1.000
_cell.length_b   1.000
_cell.length_c   1.000
_cell.angle_alpha   90.00
_cell.angle_beta   90.00
_cell.angle_gamma   90.00
#
_symmetry.space_group_name_H-M   'P 1'
#
loop_
_entity.id
_entity.type
_entity.pdbx_description
1 polymer ?
#
loop_
_entity_poly.entity_id
_entity_poly.type
_entity_poly.pdbx_seq_one_letter_code
_entity_poly.pdbx_strand_id
1 'polypeptide(L)'
;MDDINVLHHRCLLNLRRRVRDIGDGRPAQERYMRLQKDGDTLSYQGNSEEVGCYVAGRPLSKGNCYFEVTIVDTGVRGTIAVGLVPKFYRLDHQPGWLPYSVAYHADNGKLYNGNPVGQQFGPKCARGDRIGCGIHSENIEAGITTVFFTKNGKEVGSVEVPVSAEGLFPAVGMHSMGEEVKVDLQAEWFLEEDDSMMMVDSHEDDWGRLYDVRVSGTDYPKNRHPGWSRGSVAYHADDGKIFHGSGVGDAFGPRCFKGDIMGCGIMFPRDYILDGEGDTDDWDRLDIRPGHASVQNVLYLNDEEEEEEEGEDGEEAGEQEQEGRKVTVFFTRNGKLMGRREMVVPPGGLYPTVGMLSSGEKVKVDLHPLSG
;
A
#
# COMPACT_ATOMS: atom_id res chain seq x y z
N MET A 1 42.04 33.34 14.63
CA MET A 1 40.63 33.03 14.30
C MET A 1 40.60 32.14 13.06
N ASP A 2 41.56 31.21 12.92
CA ASP A 2 41.89 30.62 11.61
C ASP A 2 41.90 29.08 11.60
N ASP A 3 41.85 28.42 12.76
CA ASP A 3 41.87 26.94 12.85
C ASP A 3 40.51 26.29 12.58
N ILE A 4 39.40 27.02 12.76
CA ILE A 4 38.03 26.52 12.53
C ILE A 4 37.73 26.43 11.02
N ASN A 5 38.30 27.33 10.20
CA ASN A 5 38.08 27.34 8.76
C ASN A 5 38.81 26.21 8.03
N VAL A 6 39.99 25.77 8.52
CA VAL A 6 40.74 24.67 7.91
C VAL A 6 40.05 23.32 8.16
N LEU A 7 39.48 23.11 9.35
CA LEU A 7 38.70 21.90 9.68
C LEU A 7 37.40 21.81 8.87
N HIS A 8 36.66 22.92 8.71
CA HIS A 8 35.47 22.96 7.86
C HIS A 8 35.80 22.71 6.38
N HIS A 9 36.89 23.28 5.86
CA HIS A 9 37.28 23.10 4.46
C HIS A 9 37.76 21.66 4.18
N ARG A 10 38.39 20.99 5.15
CA ARG A 10 38.78 19.56 5.06
C ARG A 10 37.58 18.63 5.16
N CYS A 11 36.58 18.97 5.99
CA CYS A 11 35.33 18.22 6.10
C CYS A 11 34.51 18.30 4.80
N LEU A 12 34.39 19.49 4.21
CA LEU A 12 33.72 19.71 2.92
C LEU A 12 34.41 19.01 1.74
N LEU A 13 35.74 18.94 1.73
CA LEU A 13 36.48 18.21 0.70
C LEU A 13 36.36 16.69 0.85
N ASN A 14 36.26 16.17 2.08
CA ASN A 14 35.97 14.75 2.33
C ASN A 14 34.52 14.39 2.01
N LEU A 15 33.57 15.30 2.23
CA LEU A 15 32.18 15.15 1.80
C LEU A 15 32.06 15.17 0.27
N ARG A 16 32.77 16.09 -0.42
CA ARG A 16 32.83 16.16 -1.90
C ARG A 16 33.62 15.01 -2.55
N ARG A 17 34.47 14.29 -1.82
CA ARG A 17 35.06 13.02 -2.27
C ARG A 17 34.12 11.84 -2.04
N ARG A 18 33.35 11.82 -0.95
CA ARG A 18 32.30 10.81 -0.68
C ARG A 18 31.09 10.89 -1.61
N VAL A 19 30.74 12.09 -2.09
CA VAL A 19 29.67 12.29 -3.08
C VAL A 19 30.08 11.80 -4.48
N ARG A 20 31.38 11.65 -4.75
CA ARG A 20 31.88 11.09 -6.03
C ARG A 20 31.80 9.56 -6.12
N ASP A 21 31.53 8.86 -5.02
CA ASP A 21 31.33 7.39 -4.99
C ASP A 21 29.85 6.97 -5.09
N ILE A 22 28.94 7.91 -5.39
CA ILE A 22 27.52 7.62 -5.71
C ILE A 22 27.39 7.02 -7.13
N GLY A 23 28.48 7.00 -7.92
CA GLY A 23 28.47 6.72 -9.35
C GLY A 23 28.88 5.32 -9.81
N ASP A 24 28.75 4.27 -8.99
CA ASP A 24 28.89 2.90 -9.49
C ASP A 24 27.69 2.09 -8.99
N GLY A 25 26.70 1.88 -9.87
CA GLY A 25 25.44 1.15 -9.63
C GLY A 25 25.62 -0.35 -9.33
N ARG A 26 26.73 -0.75 -8.71
CA ARG A 26 26.98 -2.10 -8.21
C ARG A 26 26.48 -2.18 -6.76
N PRO A 27 25.66 -3.18 -6.41
CA PRO A 27 25.22 -3.36 -5.03
C PRO A 27 26.42 -3.49 -4.10
N ALA A 28 26.36 -2.87 -2.92
CA ALA A 28 27.38 -3.10 -1.91
C ALA A 28 27.32 -4.56 -1.48
N GLN A 29 28.47 -5.14 -1.14
CA GLN A 29 28.47 -6.47 -0.54
C GLN A 29 27.83 -6.39 0.85
N GLU A 30 27.00 -7.36 1.20
CA GLU A 30 26.51 -7.53 2.58
C GLU A 30 27.69 -7.62 3.55
N ARG A 31 27.51 -7.12 4.77
CA ARG A 31 28.57 -7.10 5.77
C ARG A 31 28.05 -7.62 7.09
N TYR A 32 28.77 -8.52 7.73
CA TYR A 32 28.42 -9.00 9.06
C TYR A 32 29.64 -9.37 9.89
N MET A 33 29.48 -9.34 11.21
CA MET A 33 30.49 -9.72 12.19
C MET A 33 29.82 -10.51 13.32
N ARG A 34 30.48 -11.58 13.78
CA ARG A 34 30.00 -12.46 14.89
C ARG A 34 28.60 -13.03 14.67
N LEU A 35 28.24 -13.19 13.41
CA LEU A 35 27.02 -13.85 12.95
C LEU A 35 27.41 -14.91 11.93
N GLN A 36 26.71 -16.04 11.92
CA GLN A 36 26.70 -16.97 10.81
C GLN A 36 25.46 -16.69 9.96
N LYS A 37 25.63 -16.75 8.64
CA LYS A 37 24.53 -16.60 7.68
C LYS A 37 24.41 -17.88 6.87
N ASP A 38 23.21 -18.47 6.85
CA ASP A 38 22.83 -19.59 5.99
C ASP A 38 21.52 -19.27 5.30
N GLY A 39 21.57 -19.02 3.98
CA GLY A 39 20.42 -18.49 3.24
C GLY A 39 19.93 -17.15 3.81
N ASP A 40 18.67 -17.16 4.28
CA ASP A 40 17.97 -16.04 4.94
C ASP A 40 18.13 -16.04 6.47
N THR A 41 18.76 -17.06 7.04
CA THR A 41 18.89 -17.26 8.48
C THR A 41 20.19 -16.66 8.99
N LEU A 42 20.10 -15.87 10.07
CA LEU A 42 21.22 -15.30 10.80
C LEU A 42 21.24 -15.89 12.21
N SER A 43 22.38 -16.42 12.63
CA SER A 43 22.57 -17.01 13.96
C SER A 43 23.78 -16.35 14.65
N TYR A 44 23.64 -16.01 15.93
CA TYR A 44 24.71 -15.37 16.70
C TYR A 44 25.88 -16.34 16.97
N GLN A 45 27.10 -15.84 16.76
CA GLN A 45 28.36 -16.60 16.91
C GLN A 45 29.42 -15.84 17.73
N GLY A 46 29.04 -14.78 18.44
CA GLY A 46 29.97 -14.03 19.30
C GLY A 46 30.18 -14.71 20.66
N ASN A 47 31.21 -14.28 21.39
CA ASN A 47 31.45 -14.72 22.76
C ASN A 47 30.76 -13.80 23.77
N SER A 48 30.98 -14.04 25.07
CA SER A 48 30.39 -13.24 26.15
C SER A 48 30.62 -11.74 25.93
N GLU A 49 29.53 -10.96 25.99
CA GLU A 49 29.46 -9.50 25.87
C GLU A 49 29.78 -8.89 24.48
N GLU A 50 30.01 -9.70 23.45
CA GLU A 50 30.30 -9.16 22.12
C GLU A 50 29.03 -8.89 21.28
N VAL A 51 28.91 -7.74 20.65
CA VAL A 51 27.78 -7.51 19.71
C VAL A 51 28.12 -8.07 18.34
N GLY A 52 27.18 -8.81 17.76
CA GLY A 52 27.16 -9.18 16.34
C GLY A 52 26.17 -8.31 15.56
N CYS A 53 26.49 -8.00 14.32
CA CYS A 53 25.68 -7.12 13.49
C CYS A 53 25.81 -7.51 12.02
N TYR A 54 24.69 -7.51 11.31
CA TYR A 54 24.52 -7.72 9.89
C TYR A 54 23.96 -6.46 9.25
N VAL A 55 24.48 -6.11 8.07
CA VAL A 55 24.02 -5.01 7.22
C VAL A 55 23.84 -5.55 5.80
N ALA A 56 22.65 -5.37 5.25
CA ALA A 56 22.31 -5.83 3.90
C ALA A 56 23.11 -5.11 2.81
N GLY A 57 23.20 -5.71 1.62
CA GLY A 57 23.97 -5.17 0.49
C GLY A 57 23.31 -4.02 -0.28
N ARG A 58 22.01 -3.79 -0.09
CA ARG A 58 21.24 -2.74 -0.77
C ARG A 58 20.50 -1.88 0.25
N PRO A 59 20.40 -0.56 0.04
CA PRO A 59 19.56 0.29 0.86
C PRO A 59 18.09 0.00 0.58
N LEU A 60 17.21 0.44 1.48
CA LEU A 60 15.80 0.56 1.15
C LEU A 60 15.62 1.63 0.05
N SER A 61 14.56 1.48 -0.73
CA SER A 61 14.22 2.40 -1.83
C SER A 61 12.70 2.42 -2.03
N LYS A 62 12.20 3.32 -2.89
CA LYS A 62 10.76 3.36 -3.21
C LYS A 62 10.19 2.03 -3.73
N GLY A 63 11.00 1.23 -4.42
CA GLY A 63 10.59 -0.08 -4.95
C GLY A 63 10.84 -1.26 -4.01
N ASN A 64 11.54 -1.04 -2.90
CA ASN A 64 11.77 -2.02 -1.84
C ASN A 64 11.96 -1.27 -0.52
N CYS A 65 10.84 -0.84 0.06
CA CYS A 65 10.80 0.11 1.18
C CYS A 65 10.56 -0.54 2.55
N TYR A 66 10.50 -1.87 2.60
CA TYR A 66 10.16 -2.62 3.81
C TYR A 66 10.90 -3.95 3.84
N PHE A 67 11.21 -4.43 5.04
CA PHE A 67 11.73 -5.78 5.27
C PHE A 67 11.23 -6.32 6.61
N GLU A 68 11.15 -7.64 6.74
CA GLU A 68 10.77 -8.30 7.99
C GLU A 68 11.89 -9.18 8.54
N VAL A 69 11.89 -9.32 9.86
CA VAL A 69 12.76 -10.22 10.59
C VAL A 69 11.91 -11.08 11.51
N THR A 70 11.91 -12.39 11.27
CA THR A 70 11.22 -13.37 12.12
C THR A 70 12.18 -13.89 13.18
N ILE A 71 11.80 -13.81 14.47
CA ILE A 71 12.60 -14.34 15.57
C ILE A 71 12.44 -15.86 15.63
N VAL A 72 13.48 -16.61 15.26
CA VAL A 72 13.48 -18.07 15.32
C VAL A 72 13.78 -18.54 16.74
N ASP A 73 14.74 -17.90 17.40
CA ASP A 73 15.09 -18.12 18.80
C ASP A 73 15.60 -16.81 19.43
N THR A 74 15.13 -16.52 20.64
CA THR A 74 15.57 -15.35 21.41
C THR A 74 16.93 -15.55 22.07
N GLY A 75 17.45 -16.78 22.09
CA GLY A 75 18.65 -17.10 22.85
C GLY A 75 18.50 -16.79 24.34
N VAL A 76 19.61 -16.48 24.99
CA VAL A 76 19.65 -16.26 26.45
C VAL A 76 19.00 -14.94 26.88
N ARG A 77 19.18 -13.86 26.11
CA ARG A 77 18.76 -12.49 26.50
C ARG A 77 17.70 -11.87 25.58
N GLY A 78 17.51 -12.38 24.37
CA GLY A 78 16.59 -11.78 23.40
C GLY A 78 17.02 -10.41 22.88
N THR A 79 18.30 -10.08 22.99
CA THR A 79 18.93 -8.79 22.63
C THR A 79 19.13 -8.67 21.12
N ILE A 80 18.01 -8.81 20.41
CA ILE A 80 17.91 -8.72 18.95
C ILE A 80 17.41 -7.30 18.60
N ALA A 81 18.12 -6.64 17.71
CA ALA A 81 17.76 -5.31 17.19
C ALA A 81 17.51 -5.37 15.69
N VAL A 82 16.44 -4.73 15.23
CA VAL A 82 16.07 -4.65 13.80
C VAL A 82 15.93 -3.19 13.42
N GLY A 83 16.54 -2.76 12.32
CA GLY A 83 16.44 -1.37 11.90
C GLY A 83 17.27 -1.00 10.68
N LEU A 84 17.60 0.29 10.59
CA LEU A 84 18.29 0.89 9.46
C LEU A 84 19.57 1.59 9.91
N VAL A 85 20.62 1.44 9.10
CA VAL A 85 21.96 1.97 9.37
C VAL A 85 22.60 2.57 8.11
N PRO A 86 23.57 3.48 8.21
CA PRO A 86 24.34 3.94 7.06
C PRO A 86 25.22 2.84 6.47
N LYS A 87 25.56 2.96 5.18
CA LYS A 87 26.41 2.01 4.41
C LYS A 87 27.62 1.48 5.17
N PHE A 88 28.32 2.36 5.90
CA PHE A 88 29.55 2.04 6.64
C PHE A 88 29.35 2.02 8.17
N TYR A 89 28.23 1.45 8.63
CA TYR A 89 28.01 1.19 10.05
C TYR A 89 29.04 0.24 10.65
N ARG A 90 29.37 0.45 11.93
CA ARG A 90 30.25 -0.43 12.69
C ARG A 90 29.52 -1.72 13.07
N LEU A 91 30.16 -2.86 12.86
CA LEU A 91 29.52 -4.17 13.05
C LEU A 91 29.66 -4.73 14.47
N ASP A 92 30.29 -3.98 15.38
CA ASP A 92 30.47 -4.30 16.79
C ASP A 92 29.52 -3.49 17.70
N HIS A 93 28.48 -2.88 17.11
CA HIS A 93 27.45 -2.10 17.80
C HIS A 93 26.07 -2.53 17.31
N GLN A 94 25.08 -2.46 18.20
CA GLN A 94 23.69 -2.72 17.83
C GLN A 94 23.18 -1.61 16.91
N PRO A 95 22.38 -1.92 15.89
CA PRO A 95 21.61 -0.92 15.15
C PRO A 95 20.89 0.05 16.11
N GLY A 96 20.90 1.34 15.76
CA GLY A 96 20.32 2.40 16.57
C GLY A 96 21.25 3.03 17.62
N TRP A 97 22.39 2.41 17.97
CA TRP A 97 23.28 2.96 19.02
C TRP A 97 24.19 4.10 18.56
N LEU A 98 24.56 4.12 17.28
CA LEU A 98 25.47 5.12 16.69
C LEU A 98 24.72 6.09 15.77
N PRO A 99 25.20 7.34 15.59
CA PRO A 99 24.53 8.36 14.79
C PRO A 99 24.08 7.89 13.40
N TYR A 100 22.98 8.48 12.91
CA TYR A 100 22.36 8.19 11.61
C TYR A 100 21.79 6.76 11.48
N SER A 101 21.60 6.05 12.59
CA SER A 101 20.91 4.76 12.62
C SER A 101 19.68 4.79 13.51
N VAL A 102 18.75 3.90 13.23
CA VAL A 102 17.51 3.72 13.99
C VAL A 102 17.18 2.24 14.10
N ALA A 103 16.73 1.77 15.25
CA ALA A 103 16.34 0.38 15.44
C ALA A 103 15.35 0.17 16.59
N TYR A 104 14.55 -0.87 16.45
CA TYR A 104 13.65 -1.39 17.47
C TYR A 104 14.26 -2.65 18.10
N HIS A 105 14.35 -2.67 19.43
CA HIS A 105 15.04 -3.72 20.19
C HIS A 105 14.02 -4.65 20.85
N ALA A 106 14.13 -5.96 20.58
CA ALA A 106 13.15 -6.98 20.95
C ALA A 106 13.06 -7.22 22.47
N ASP A 107 14.18 -7.16 23.19
CA ASP A 107 14.29 -7.46 24.62
C ASP A 107 13.52 -6.48 25.52
N ASN A 108 13.40 -5.23 25.07
CA ASN A 108 12.88 -4.13 25.88
C ASN A 108 11.78 -3.32 25.20
N GLY A 109 11.55 -3.51 23.90
CA GLY A 109 10.52 -2.79 23.15
C GLY A 109 10.85 -1.31 22.92
N LYS A 110 12.12 -0.91 23.02
CA LYS A 110 12.53 0.48 22.88
C LYS A 110 13.05 0.77 21.48
N LEU A 111 12.92 2.03 21.11
CA LEU A 111 13.51 2.62 19.92
C LEU A 111 14.86 3.26 20.27
N TYR A 112 15.88 2.96 19.47
CA TYR A 112 17.21 3.56 19.57
C TYR A 112 17.49 4.33 18.28
N ASN A 113 17.80 5.63 18.39
CA ASN A 113 17.88 6.55 17.26
C ASN A 113 19.18 7.37 17.27
N GLY A 114 20.31 6.68 17.11
CA GLY A 114 21.62 7.32 17.02
C GLY A 114 22.36 7.42 18.35
N ASN A 115 21.84 6.79 19.40
CA ASN A 115 22.40 6.82 20.74
C ASN A 115 22.05 5.52 21.50
N PRO A 116 22.85 5.11 22.51
CA PRO A 116 22.64 3.87 23.26
C PRO A 116 21.56 3.97 24.35
N VAL A 117 20.77 5.05 24.39
CA VAL A 117 19.72 5.27 25.39
C VAL A 117 18.36 5.15 24.71
N GLY A 118 17.76 3.97 24.80
CA GLY A 118 16.49 3.68 24.14
C GLY A 118 15.31 4.44 24.76
N GLN A 119 14.36 4.84 23.90
CA GLN A 119 13.10 5.48 24.26
C GLN A 119 11.95 4.46 24.23
N GLN A 120 10.98 4.59 25.13
CA GLN A 120 9.79 3.71 25.11
C GLN A 120 9.06 3.88 23.78
N PHE A 121 8.75 2.77 23.12
CA PHE A 121 8.20 2.78 21.77
C PHE A 121 7.13 1.73 21.56
N GLY A 122 7.47 0.45 21.78
CA GLY A 122 6.59 -0.67 21.54
C GLY A 122 6.63 -1.75 22.62
N PRO A 123 5.88 -2.85 22.42
CA PRO A 123 5.96 -4.03 23.27
C PRO A 123 7.31 -4.75 23.10
N LYS A 124 7.62 -5.73 23.96
CA LYS A 124 8.75 -6.64 23.70
C LYS A 124 8.38 -7.64 22.60
N CYS A 125 9.39 -8.23 21.97
CA CYS A 125 9.21 -9.32 21.01
C CYS A 125 9.78 -10.64 21.56
N ALA A 126 9.18 -11.75 21.16
CA ALA A 126 9.55 -13.09 21.58
C ALA A 126 9.70 -14.02 20.37
N ARG A 127 10.11 -15.26 20.62
CA ARG A 127 10.19 -16.30 19.59
C ARG A 127 8.87 -16.42 18.82
N GLY A 128 8.96 -16.42 17.49
CA GLY A 128 7.84 -16.47 16.57
C GLY A 128 7.29 -15.10 16.16
N ASP A 129 7.63 -14.02 16.89
CA ASP A 129 7.24 -12.67 16.47
C ASP A 129 8.03 -12.23 15.21
N ARG A 130 7.37 -11.43 14.37
CA ARG A 130 7.97 -10.76 13.22
C ARG A 130 8.08 -9.28 13.49
N ILE A 131 9.28 -8.73 13.30
CA ILE A 131 9.55 -7.30 13.38
C ILE A 131 9.75 -6.79 11.96
N GLY A 132 8.89 -5.88 11.52
CA GLY A 132 9.07 -5.16 10.27
C GLY A 132 9.73 -3.81 10.48
N CYS A 133 10.45 -3.36 9.46
CA CYS A 133 11.02 -2.01 9.40
C CYS A 133 10.92 -1.49 7.97
N GLY A 134 10.41 -0.27 7.82
CA GLY A 134 10.27 0.34 6.52
C GLY A 134 10.39 1.85 6.54
N ILE A 135 10.33 2.44 5.36
CA ILE A 135 10.36 3.88 5.13
C ILE A 135 9.04 4.34 4.50
N HIS A 136 8.43 5.38 5.05
CA HIS A 136 7.35 6.10 4.37
C HIS A 136 7.96 6.96 3.23
N SER A 137 7.13 7.28 2.22
CA SER A 137 7.57 8.07 1.07
C SER A 137 8.32 9.33 1.50
N GLU A 138 9.50 9.53 0.90
CA GLU A 138 10.46 10.58 1.29
C GLU A 138 9.87 11.99 1.14
N ASN A 139 10.15 12.87 2.11
CA ASN A 139 10.13 14.31 1.85
C ASN A 139 11.51 14.72 1.31
N ILE A 140 11.68 14.56 -0.01
CA ILE A 140 12.94 14.76 -0.73
C ILE A 140 13.49 16.18 -0.53
N GLU A 141 12.62 17.18 -0.35
CA GLU A 141 13.03 18.57 -0.16
C GLU A 141 13.66 18.84 1.22
N ALA A 142 13.30 18.07 2.24
CA ALA A 142 13.77 18.25 3.61
C ALA A 142 14.98 17.37 3.97
N GLY A 143 15.26 16.31 3.20
CA GLY A 143 16.30 15.34 3.54
C GLY A 143 16.00 14.53 4.81
N ILE A 144 14.71 14.42 5.15
CA ILE A 144 14.19 13.68 6.30
C ILE A 144 13.45 12.45 5.80
N THR A 145 13.74 11.30 6.38
CA THR A 145 13.05 10.03 6.09
C THR A 145 12.28 9.58 7.31
N THR A 146 10.98 9.31 7.14
CA THR A 146 10.15 8.73 8.19
C THR A 146 10.30 7.21 8.17
N VAL A 147 10.90 6.66 9.22
CA VAL A 147 11.09 5.21 9.41
C VAL A 147 10.00 4.71 10.33
N PHE A 148 9.33 3.62 9.95
CA PHE A 148 8.31 2.96 10.76
C PHE A 148 8.70 1.53 11.08
N PHE A 149 8.10 0.99 12.15
CA PHE A 149 8.31 -0.38 12.60
C PHE A 149 6.98 -1.07 12.82
N THR A 150 6.96 -2.37 12.56
CA THR A 150 5.78 -3.20 12.74
C THR A 150 6.11 -4.38 13.65
N LYS A 151 5.09 -4.92 14.30
CA LYS A 151 5.14 -6.19 15.01
C LYS A 151 3.99 -7.06 14.52
N ASN A 152 4.31 -8.24 13.99
CA ASN A 152 3.35 -9.22 13.49
C ASN A 152 2.36 -8.63 12.48
N GLY A 153 2.85 -7.74 11.61
CA GLY A 153 2.03 -7.12 10.59
C GLY A 153 1.18 -5.93 11.07
N LYS A 154 1.40 -5.41 12.28
CA LYS A 154 0.76 -4.18 12.77
C LYS A 154 1.79 -3.11 13.08
N GLU A 155 1.54 -1.87 12.67
CA GLU A 155 2.43 -0.75 12.97
C GLU A 155 2.53 -0.50 14.49
N VAL A 156 3.76 -0.34 14.97
CA VAL A 156 4.08 0.02 16.36
C VAL A 156 4.25 1.53 16.48
N GLY A 157 4.83 2.16 15.45
CA GLY A 157 4.96 3.60 15.32
C GLY A 157 6.04 4.00 14.31
N SER A 158 6.29 5.30 14.22
CA SER A 158 7.25 5.90 13.30
C SER A 158 8.16 6.94 13.96
N VAL A 159 9.28 7.24 13.30
CA VAL A 159 10.24 8.28 13.73
C VAL A 159 10.90 8.92 12.51
N GLU A 160 11.09 10.23 12.58
CA GLU A 160 11.83 10.98 11.55
C GLU A 160 13.34 10.86 11.78
N VAL A 161 14.07 10.54 10.71
CA VAL A 161 15.52 10.44 10.70
C VAL A 161 16.08 11.46 9.70
N PRO A 162 17.03 12.34 10.09
CA PRO A 162 17.57 13.39 9.21
C PRO A 162 18.63 12.83 8.25
N VAL A 163 18.24 11.83 7.45
CA VAL A 163 19.05 11.14 6.44
C VAL A 163 18.13 10.77 5.28
N SER A 164 18.58 10.92 4.03
CA SER A 164 17.85 10.43 2.84
C SER A 164 17.79 8.90 2.83
N ALA A 165 16.69 8.31 2.35
CA ALA A 165 16.47 6.87 2.44
C ALA A 165 17.42 6.06 1.55
N GLU A 166 17.92 6.64 0.44
CA GLU A 166 19.01 6.05 -0.36
C GLU A 166 20.29 5.77 0.44
N GLY A 167 20.41 6.34 1.66
CA GLY A 167 21.51 6.12 2.59
C GLY A 167 21.28 5.05 3.66
N LEU A 168 20.08 4.45 3.76
CA LEU A 168 19.67 3.59 4.88
C LEU A 168 19.56 2.11 4.47
N PHE A 169 20.34 1.27 5.15
CA PHE A 169 20.47 -0.16 4.86
C PHE A 169 19.81 -0.99 5.96
N PRO A 170 19.02 -2.03 5.61
CA PRO A 170 18.53 -3.02 6.55
C PRO A 170 19.65 -3.62 7.39
N ALA A 171 19.44 -3.66 8.69
CA ALA A 171 20.40 -4.20 9.64
C ALA A 171 19.73 -4.97 10.77
N VAL A 172 20.44 -6.00 11.22
CA VAL A 172 20.06 -6.85 12.35
C VAL A 172 21.25 -6.97 13.29
N GLY A 173 21.04 -6.78 14.58
CA GLY A 173 22.05 -7.00 15.60
C GLY A 173 21.62 -8.02 16.65
N MET A 174 22.60 -8.69 17.23
CA MET A 174 22.46 -9.77 18.22
C MET A 174 23.57 -9.68 19.26
N HIS A 175 23.30 -10.13 20.47
CA HIS A 175 24.21 -9.98 21.62
C HIS A 175 24.10 -11.10 22.66
N SER A 176 23.45 -12.22 22.34
CA SER A 176 23.45 -13.38 23.23
C SER A 176 23.42 -14.72 22.52
N MET A 177 24.00 -15.72 23.18
CA MET A 177 24.08 -17.09 22.68
C MET A 177 22.69 -17.64 22.35
N GLY A 178 22.59 -18.32 21.20
CA GLY A 178 21.36 -18.94 20.73
C GLY A 178 20.39 -18.00 20.02
N GLU A 179 20.68 -16.70 19.91
CA GLU A 179 19.86 -15.80 19.10
C GLU A 179 19.90 -16.20 17.61
N GLU A 180 18.73 -16.36 17.01
CA GLU A 180 18.57 -16.73 15.62
C GLU A 180 17.34 -16.04 15.01
N VAL A 181 17.48 -15.53 13.79
CA VAL A 181 16.39 -14.90 13.05
C VAL A 181 16.40 -15.28 11.58
N LYS A 182 15.26 -15.12 10.91
CA LYS A 182 15.14 -15.13 9.44
C LYS A 182 14.88 -13.73 8.93
N VAL A 183 15.59 -13.32 7.89
CA VAL A 183 15.48 -11.99 7.29
C VAL A 183 14.82 -12.10 5.93
N ASP A 184 13.67 -11.45 5.78
CA ASP A 184 12.97 -11.29 4.50
C ASP A 184 13.15 -9.86 3.98
N LEU A 185 14.12 -9.69 3.07
CA LEU A 185 14.42 -8.42 2.42
C LEU A 185 13.45 -8.05 1.28
N GLN A 186 12.48 -8.92 0.99
CA GLN A 186 11.46 -8.74 -0.05
C GLN A 186 10.05 -8.68 0.53
N ALA A 187 9.92 -8.53 1.85
CA ALA A 187 8.63 -8.43 2.51
C ALA A 187 7.85 -7.22 1.98
N GLU A 188 6.55 -7.38 1.84
CA GLU A 188 5.64 -6.32 1.42
C GLU A 188 4.89 -5.78 2.65
N TRP A 189 4.81 -4.46 2.76
CA TRP A 189 3.99 -3.77 3.75
C TRP A 189 2.88 -3.00 3.05
N PHE A 190 1.65 -3.24 3.48
CA PHE A 190 0.49 -2.48 3.08
C PHE A 190 0.09 -1.67 4.31
N LEU A 191 -0.03 -0.34 4.17
CA LEU A 191 -0.54 0.48 5.26
C LEU A 191 -1.93 -0.01 5.62
N GLU A 192 -2.23 -0.16 6.92
CA GLU A 192 -3.61 -0.36 7.34
C GLU A 192 -4.50 0.77 6.79
N GLU A 193 -3.99 1.96 6.45
CA GLU A 193 -4.74 3.02 5.75
C GLU A 193 -5.13 2.72 4.29
N ASP A 194 -4.47 1.77 3.62
CA ASP A 194 -4.95 1.21 2.34
C ASP A 194 -6.11 0.21 2.57
N ASP A 195 -6.25 -0.29 3.81
CA ASP A 195 -7.42 -1.02 4.33
C ASP A 195 -8.39 -0.10 5.13
N SER A 196 -8.00 1.11 5.58
CA SER A 196 -8.85 2.03 6.37
C SER A 196 -9.83 2.82 5.51
N MET A 197 -9.73 2.72 4.18
CA MET A 197 -10.84 3.10 3.32
C MET A 197 -11.90 1.99 3.24
N MET A 198 -11.76 0.89 3.99
CA MET A 198 -12.73 -0.20 4.05
C MET A 198 -12.76 -0.83 5.47
N MET A 199 -13.69 -0.39 6.33
CA MET A 199 -14.62 -1.22 7.14
C MET A 199 -15.30 -0.41 8.26
N VAL A 200 -16.62 -0.62 8.39
CA VAL A 200 -17.54 -0.06 9.40
C VAL A 200 -17.26 -0.61 10.80
N ASP A 201 -17.26 0.25 11.82
CA ASP A 201 -18.01 -0.05 13.04
C ASP A 201 -18.78 1.20 13.50
N SER A 202 -20.07 0.96 13.69
CA SER A 202 -21.05 1.73 14.42
C SER A 202 -20.56 2.12 15.81
N HIS A 203 -20.38 3.41 16.08
CA HIS A 203 -20.73 3.98 17.39
C HIS A 203 -21.03 5.48 17.25
N GLU A 204 -22.31 5.78 17.48
CA GLU A 204 -22.91 7.01 17.99
C GLU A 204 -22.53 8.37 17.36
N ASP A 205 -23.58 8.97 16.79
CA ASP A 205 -23.93 10.39 16.84
C ASP A 205 -22.99 11.41 16.17
N ASP A 206 -23.20 11.60 14.86
CA ASP A 206 -23.78 12.86 14.31
C ASP A 206 -23.78 12.81 12.78
N TRP A 207 -24.70 12.01 12.21
CA TRP A 207 -24.77 11.78 10.76
C TRP A 207 -25.65 12.82 10.06
N GLY A 208 -25.06 13.96 9.75
CA GLY A 208 -25.67 14.99 8.91
C GLY A 208 -25.65 14.64 7.41
N ARG A 209 -26.85 14.38 6.87
CA ARG A 209 -27.34 14.72 5.50
C ARG A 209 -26.84 13.90 4.30
N LEU A 210 -27.59 12.84 4.01
CA LEU A 210 -27.51 12.03 2.80
C LEU A 210 -28.77 12.27 1.94
N TYR A 211 -28.79 13.36 1.17
CA TYR A 211 -29.94 13.71 0.31
C TYR A 211 -29.76 13.40 -1.19
N ASP A 212 -28.68 12.73 -1.64
CA ASP A 212 -28.48 12.62 -3.10
C ASP A 212 -27.91 11.31 -3.68
N VAL A 213 -28.02 10.18 -2.97
CA VAL A 213 -27.78 8.88 -3.61
C VAL A 213 -29.09 8.31 -4.13
N ARG A 214 -29.38 8.58 -5.42
CA ARG A 214 -30.40 7.83 -6.16
C ARG A 214 -29.78 6.58 -6.76
N VAL A 215 -30.23 5.40 -6.32
CA VAL A 215 -29.99 4.14 -7.03
C VAL A 215 -30.90 4.13 -8.26
N SER A 216 -30.49 4.84 -9.30
CA SER A 216 -31.07 4.78 -10.64
C SER A 216 -29.95 4.92 -11.67
N GLY A 217 -29.40 3.80 -12.13
CA GLY A 217 -28.52 3.79 -13.29
C GLY A 217 -29.37 3.94 -14.55
N THR A 218 -29.07 4.91 -15.42
CA THR A 218 -29.92 5.16 -16.60
C THR A 218 -29.37 4.61 -17.91
N ASP A 219 -28.08 4.30 -18.13
CA ASP A 219 -27.61 4.11 -19.52
C ASP A 219 -26.54 3.02 -19.78
N TYR A 220 -26.37 1.99 -18.94
CA TYR A 220 -25.52 0.84 -19.33
C TYR A 220 -26.27 -0.09 -20.30
N PRO A 221 -25.67 -0.56 -21.41
CA PRO A 221 -26.34 -1.43 -22.37
C PRO A 221 -26.84 -2.73 -21.72
N LYS A 222 -28.16 -2.99 -21.82
CA LYS A 222 -28.82 -4.16 -21.18
C LYS A 222 -28.26 -5.51 -21.65
N ASN A 223 -27.68 -5.56 -22.85
CA ASN A 223 -27.18 -6.79 -23.48
C ASN A 223 -25.64 -6.91 -23.41
N ARG A 224 -24.97 -6.15 -22.54
CA ARG A 224 -23.51 -6.23 -22.38
C ARG A 224 -23.13 -6.42 -20.91
N HIS A 225 -22.12 -7.25 -20.68
CA HIS A 225 -21.58 -7.45 -19.35
C HIS A 225 -20.75 -6.24 -18.91
N PRO A 226 -20.69 -5.90 -17.60
CA PRO A 226 -19.85 -4.83 -17.09
C PRO A 226 -18.39 -4.94 -17.60
N GLY A 227 -17.80 -3.79 -17.94
CA GLY A 227 -16.46 -3.71 -18.52
C GLY A 227 -16.38 -3.88 -20.04
N TRP A 228 -17.47 -4.29 -20.72
CA TRP A 228 -17.46 -4.52 -22.17
C TRP A 228 -17.79 -3.28 -23.01
N SER A 229 -18.36 -2.26 -22.40
CA SER A 229 -18.70 -0.99 -23.06
C SER A 229 -17.69 0.10 -22.71
N ARG A 230 -17.33 0.96 -23.67
CA ARG A 230 -16.44 2.12 -23.45
C ARG A 230 -16.88 2.92 -22.21
N GLY A 231 -15.90 3.40 -21.43
CA GLY A 231 -16.18 4.10 -20.18
C GLY A 231 -16.59 3.18 -19.02
N SER A 232 -16.39 1.87 -19.12
CA SER A 232 -16.63 0.95 -18.00
C SER A 232 -15.45 0.04 -17.74
N VAL A 233 -15.32 -0.39 -16.49
CA VAL A 233 -14.31 -1.33 -16.04
C VAL A 233 -14.95 -2.36 -15.11
N ALA A 234 -14.53 -3.62 -15.21
CA ALA A 234 -15.03 -4.69 -14.36
C ALA A 234 -14.00 -5.79 -14.13
N TYR A 235 -14.04 -6.38 -12.95
CA TYR A 235 -13.34 -7.61 -12.61
C TYR A 235 -14.32 -8.80 -12.69
N HIS A 236 -14.00 -9.80 -13.50
CA HIS A 236 -14.89 -10.93 -13.77
C HIS A 236 -14.55 -12.14 -12.90
N ALA A 237 -15.56 -12.69 -12.24
CA ALA A 237 -15.41 -13.76 -11.26
C ALA A 237 -15.03 -15.11 -11.87
N ASP A 238 -15.51 -15.40 -13.08
CA ASP A 238 -15.43 -16.71 -13.72
C ASP A 238 -14.05 -17.01 -14.29
N ASP A 239 -13.35 -16.00 -14.80
CA ASP A 239 -12.04 -16.14 -15.44
C ASP A 239 -10.91 -15.37 -14.73
N GLY A 240 -11.25 -14.45 -13.82
CA GLY A 240 -10.28 -13.65 -13.07
C GLY A 240 -9.67 -12.52 -13.90
N LYS A 241 -10.28 -12.14 -15.02
CA LYS A 241 -9.77 -11.07 -15.88
C LYS A 241 -10.38 -9.71 -15.54
N ILE A 242 -9.68 -8.67 -15.96
CA ILE A 242 -10.20 -7.31 -15.96
C ILE A 242 -10.62 -6.92 -17.38
N PHE A 243 -11.81 -6.34 -17.50
CA PHE A 243 -12.37 -5.84 -18.74
C PHE A 243 -12.48 -4.33 -18.64
N HIS A 244 -11.98 -3.62 -19.64
CA HIS A 244 -12.00 -2.16 -19.68
C HIS A 244 -12.43 -1.70 -21.07
N GLY A 245 -13.65 -1.21 -21.18
CA GLY A 245 -14.16 -0.65 -22.42
C GLY A 245 -14.37 -1.65 -23.58
N SER A 246 -14.12 -2.94 -23.37
CA SER A 246 -14.03 -3.93 -24.46
C SER A 246 -14.41 -5.34 -24.00
N GLY A 247 -14.83 -6.19 -24.94
CA GLY A 247 -15.13 -7.61 -24.70
C GLY A 247 -13.89 -8.50 -24.55
N VAL A 248 -12.67 -7.94 -24.56
CA VAL A 248 -11.41 -8.68 -24.39
C VAL A 248 -10.84 -8.35 -23.02
N GLY A 249 -10.69 -9.37 -22.18
CA GLY A 249 -10.16 -9.23 -20.83
C GLY A 249 -8.65 -9.49 -20.74
N ASP A 250 -7.98 -8.74 -19.87
CA ASP A 250 -6.57 -8.92 -19.50
C ASP A 250 -6.44 -9.80 -18.24
N ALA A 251 -5.34 -10.54 -18.11
CA ALA A 251 -5.03 -11.25 -16.87
C ALA A 251 -4.90 -10.26 -15.71
N PHE A 252 -5.60 -10.52 -14.59
CA PHE A 252 -5.68 -9.57 -13.48
C PHE A 252 -5.62 -10.24 -12.11
N GLY A 253 -6.51 -11.19 -11.85
CA GLY A 253 -6.64 -11.84 -10.55
C GLY A 253 -7.09 -13.30 -10.64
N PRO A 254 -7.19 -13.99 -9.49
CA PRO A 254 -7.67 -15.36 -9.43
C PRO A 254 -9.20 -15.43 -9.48
N ARG A 255 -9.74 -16.37 -10.26
CA ARG A 255 -11.17 -16.72 -10.30
C ARG A 255 -11.80 -16.84 -8.91
N CYS A 256 -13.03 -16.38 -8.78
CA CYS A 256 -13.81 -16.43 -7.56
C CYS A 256 -14.70 -17.68 -7.51
N PHE A 257 -15.01 -18.11 -6.30
CA PHE A 257 -15.83 -19.28 -5.99
C PHE A 257 -16.92 -18.92 -4.99
N LYS A 258 -17.88 -19.84 -4.82
CA LYS A 258 -18.94 -19.68 -3.83
C LYS A 258 -18.38 -19.39 -2.44
N GLY A 259 -18.82 -18.28 -1.85
CA GLY A 259 -18.39 -17.81 -0.53
C GLY A 259 -17.37 -16.67 -0.59
N ASP A 260 -16.76 -16.42 -1.75
CA ASP A 260 -15.92 -15.24 -1.94
C ASP A 260 -16.77 -13.95 -1.96
N ILE A 261 -16.20 -12.90 -1.39
CA ILE A 261 -16.74 -11.54 -1.39
C ILE A 261 -15.94 -10.73 -2.41
N MET A 262 -16.62 -10.09 -3.36
CA MET A 262 -15.98 -9.18 -4.31
C MET A 262 -16.38 -7.74 -4.00
N GLY A 263 -15.41 -6.83 -4.11
CA GLY A 263 -15.62 -5.40 -3.95
C GLY A 263 -15.01 -4.60 -5.10
N CYS A 264 -15.49 -3.39 -5.28
CA CYS A 264 -14.90 -2.40 -6.16
C CYS A 264 -15.00 -1.01 -5.52
N GLY A 265 -14.07 -0.13 -5.85
CA GLY A 265 -14.11 1.25 -5.38
C GLY A 265 -13.32 2.19 -6.29
N ILE A 266 -13.41 3.49 -6.01
CA ILE A 266 -12.76 4.56 -6.78
C ILE A 266 -11.82 5.31 -5.85
N MET A 267 -10.56 5.43 -6.24
CA MET A 267 -9.57 6.31 -5.62
C MET A 267 -9.50 7.59 -6.44
N PHE A 268 -9.85 8.70 -5.79
CA PHE A 268 -9.73 10.04 -6.36
C PHE A 268 -8.32 10.60 -6.08
N PRO A 269 -7.64 11.18 -7.08
CA PRO A 269 -6.43 11.98 -6.85
C PRO A 269 -6.68 13.09 -5.83
N ARG A 270 -5.63 13.52 -5.10
CA ARG A 270 -5.76 14.58 -4.07
C ARG A 270 -6.20 15.93 -4.63
N ASP A 271 -5.90 16.16 -5.91
CA ASP A 271 -6.25 17.33 -6.69
C ASP A 271 -7.55 17.15 -7.50
N TYR A 272 -8.33 16.09 -7.22
CA TYR A 272 -9.63 15.88 -7.84
C TYR A 272 -10.63 16.93 -7.33
N ILE A 273 -10.92 17.91 -8.16
CA ILE A 273 -11.97 18.92 -7.92
C ILE A 273 -13.26 18.38 -8.52
N LEU A 274 -14.37 18.36 -7.78
CA LEU A 274 -15.68 18.03 -8.34
C LEU A 274 -16.13 19.16 -9.28
N ASP A 275 -16.46 18.85 -10.53
CA ASP A 275 -17.14 19.81 -11.42
C ASP A 275 -18.58 19.97 -10.92
N GLY A 276 -18.79 20.91 -10.01
CA GLY A 276 -20.10 21.12 -9.38
C GLY A 276 -20.29 22.44 -8.62
N GLU A 277 -19.30 23.33 -8.55
CA GLU A 277 -19.52 24.71 -8.05
C GLU A 277 -19.36 25.73 -9.18
N GLY A 278 -20.12 25.53 -10.24
CA GLY A 278 -20.29 26.47 -11.34
C GLY A 278 -21.77 26.78 -11.56
N ASP A 279 -22.25 27.80 -10.85
CA ASP A 279 -23.35 28.71 -11.22
C ASP A 279 -24.62 28.08 -11.87
N THR A 280 -25.67 27.88 -11.07
CA THR A 280 -27.07 27.94 -11.57
C THR A 280 -28.01 28.36 -10.45
N ASP A 281 -28.62 29.53 -10.66
CA ASP A 281 -29.54 30.26 -9.79
C ASP A 281 -30.91 29.59 -9.57
N ASP A 282 -31.65 30.15 -8.61
CA ASP A 282 -33.12 30.35 -8.68
C ASP A 282 -34.02 29.09 -8.77
N TRP A 283 -34.26 28.43 -7.62
CA TRP A 283 -35.34 27.43 -7.47
C TRP A 283 -36.39 27.81 -6.41
N ASP A 284 -36.54 29.10 -6.11
CA ASP A 284 -37.72 29.60 -5.41
C ASP A 284 -38.87 29.75 -6.43
N ARG A 285 -39.54 28.61 -6.70
CA ARG A 285 -40.95 28.43 -7.13
C ARG A 285 -41.06 27.23 -8.06
N LEU A 286 -41.53 26.12 -7.53
CA LEU A 286 -42.69 25.38 -8.05
C LEU A 286 -43.01 24.22 -7.08
N ASP A 287 -44.12 24.38 -6.37
CA ASP A 287 -44.79 23.36 -5.57
C ASP A 287 -45.06 22.09 -6.40
N ILE A 288 -44.47 20.94 -6.02
CA ILE A 288 -45.03 19.63 -6.34
C ILE A 288 -44.96 18.72 -5.10
N ARG A 289 -46.14 18.29 -4.67
CA ARG A 289 -46.43 17.49 -3.47
C ARG A 289 -45.94 16.04 -3.58
N PRO A 290 -45.64 15.35 -2.46
CA PRO A 290 -45.17 13.97 -2.48
C PRO A 290 -46.33 12.97 -2.65
N GLY A 291 -46.23 12.10 -3.65
CA GLY A 291 -47.18 11.02 -3.93
C GLY A 291 -46.54 9.64 -3.77
N HIS A 292 -46.87 8.99 -2.66
CA HIS A 292 -47.03 7.56 -2.42
C HIS A 292 -46.10 6.51 -3.05
N ALA A 293 -45.47 5.76 -2.14
CA ALA A 293 -44.86 4.45 -2.35
C ALA A 293 -45.86 3.39 -2.85
N SER A 294 -45.45 2.61 -3.86
CA SER A 294 -45.77 1.18 -4.02
C SER A 294 -44.91 0.60 -5.15
N VAL A 295 -43.97 -0.28 -4.84
CA VAL A 295 -43.33 -1.13 -5.86
C VAL A 295 -43.74 -2.56 -5.61
N GLN A 296 -44.53 -3.07 -6.56
CA GLN A 296 -44.99 -4.44 -6.69
C GLN A 296 -43.86 -5.36 -7.13
N ASN A 297 -43.82 -6.55 -6.52
CA ASN A 297 -43.15 -7.72 -7.08
C ASN A 297 -43.88 -8.15 -8.36
N VAL A 298 -43.19 -8.30 -9.48
CA VAL A 298 -43.73 -9.03 -10.65
C VAL A 298 -42.68 -9.97 -11.22
N LEU A 299 -43.11 -11.24 -11.30
CA LEU A 299 -42.42 -12.43 -11.79
C LEU A 299 -42.39 -12.49 -13.33
N TYR A 300 -41.38 -13.21 -13.83
CA TYR A 300 -41.15 -13.75 -15.17
C TYR A 300 -42.36 -13.96 -16.08
N LEU A 301 -42.21 -13.56 -17.35
CA LEU A 301 -42.56 -14.37 -18.53
C LEU A 301 -41.57 -14.08 -19.67
N ASN A 302 -41.04 -15.16 -20.25
CA ASN A 302 -40.37 -15.19 -21.55
C ASN A 302 -41.37 -14.80 -22.64
N ASP A 303 -40.90 -14.18 -23.72
CA ASP A 303 -41.11 -14.68 -25.08
C ASP A 303 -40.09 -14.02 -26.03
N GLU A 304 -39.77 -14.80 -27.05
CA GLU A 304 -38.72 -14.67 -28.06
C GLU A 304 -38.94 -13.48 -28.99
N GLU A 305 -37.87 -12.84 -29.45
CA GLU A 305 -37.76 -12.32 -30.82
C GLU A 305 -36.29 -12.02 -31.14
N GLU A 306 -35.77 -12.80 -32.08
CA GLU A 306 -34.48 -12.62 -32.76
C GLU A 306 -34.61 -11.44 -33.72
N GLU A 307 -33.72 -10.45 -33.63
CA GLU A 307 -33.47 -9.53 -34.73
C GLU A 307 -31.97 -9.52 -35.04
N GLU A 308 -31.65 -10.06 -36.21
CA GLU A 308 -30.39 -9.95 -36.92
C GLU A 308 -30.24 -8.52 -37.45
N GLU A 309 -29.13 -7.82 -37.14
CA GLU A 309 -28.66 -6.72 -37.97
C GLU A 309 -27.23 -7.02 -38.41
N GLU A 310 -27.08 -7.36 -39.70
CA GLU A 310 -25.81 -7.32 -40.42
C GLU A 310 -25.52 -5.90 -40.91
N GLY A 311 -24.26 -5.49 -40.73
CA GLY A 311 -23.53 -4.63 -41.69
C GLY A 311 -23.44 -3.15 -41.34
N GLU A 312 -22.25 -2.71 -40.96
CA GLU A 312 -21.56 -1.62 -41.66
C GLU A 312 -20.09 -1.55 -41.21
N ASP A 313 -19.17 -1.83 -42.14
CA ASP A 313 -17.76 -1.50 -42.05
C ASP A 313 -17.62 0.04 -41.99
N GLY A 314 -17.09 0.56 -40.89
CA GLY A 314 -16.95 2.00 -40.67
C GLY A 314 -15.75 2.34 -39.78
N GLU A 315 -14.62 2.55 -40.44
CA GLU A 315 -13.54 3.49 -40.11
C GLU A 315 -12.82 3.36 -38.74
N GLU A 316 -11.51 3.11 -38.81
CA GLU A 316 -10.53 3.40 -37.74
C GLU A 316 -10.62 4.88 -37.35
N ALA A 317 -11.53 5.21 -36.44
CA ALA A 317 -11.57 6.51 -35.79
C ALA A 317 -10.43 6.55 -34.78
N GLY A 318 -9.38 7.27 -35.17
CA GLY A 318 -8.18 7.50 -34.39
C GLY A 318 -8.47 7.89 -32.93
N GLU A 319 -7.56 7.46 -32.06
CA GLU A 319 -7.49 7.80 -30.65
C GLU A 319 -7.43 9.33 -30.48
N GLN A 320 -8.59 9.99 -30.44
CA GLN A 320 -8.70 11.29 -29.80
C GLN A 320 -8.63 11.03 -28.31
N GLU A 321 -7.45 11.28 -27.72
CA GLU A 321 -7.28 11.38 -26.28
C GLU A 321 -8.25 12.48 -25.78
N GLN A 322 -9.42 12.07 -25.28
CA GLN A 322 -10.23 12.95 -24.47
C GLN A 322 -9.42 13.26 -23.22
N GLU A 323 -9.05 14.52 -23.06
CA GLU A 323 -8.39 15.10 -21.90
C GLU A 323 -9.37 15.16 -20.71
N GLY A 324 -9.88 13.98 -20.33
CA GLY A 324 -10.85 13.81 -19.26
C GLY A 324 -10.17 13.44 -17.94
N ARG A 325 -10.87 13.73 -16.83
CA ARG A 325 -10.37 13.49 -15.48
C ARG A 325 -10.15 12.00 -15.23
N LYS A 326 -8.94 11.66 -14.80
CA LYS A 326 -8.58 10.28 -14.51
C LYS A 326 -8.82 9.95 -13.04
N VAL A 327 -9.38 8.79 -12.79
CA VAL A 327 -9.52 8.17 -11.47
C VAL A 327 -8.94 6.78 -11.50
N THR A 328 -8.58 6.26 -10.33
CA THR A 328 -8.12 4.88 -10.21
C THR A 328 -9.25 4.02 -9.65
N VAL A 329 -9.76 3.09 -10.45
CA VAL A 329 -10.73 2.08 -9.99
C VAL A 329 -9.97 0.87 -9.46
N PHE A 330 -10.39 0.34 -8.32
CA PHE A 330 -9.79 -0.84 -7.71
C PHE A 330 -10.82 -1.95 -7.48
N PHE A 331 -10.33 -3.18 -7.37
CA PHE A 331 -11.14 -4.36 -7.11
C PHE A 331 -10.56 -5.17 -5.95
N THR A 332 -11.42 -5.76 -5.13
CA THR A 332 -11.03 -6.60 -3.99
C THR A 332 -11.69 -7.98 -4.05
N ARG A 333 -11.03 -8.95 -3.42
CA ARG A 333 -11.57 -10.28 -3.14
C ARG A 333 -11.29 -10.63 -1.69
N ASN A 334 -12.34 -10.94 -0.92
CA ASN A 334 -12.28 -11.22 0.52
C ASN A 334 -11.53 -10.14 1.30
N GLY A 335 -11.82 -8.88 0.97
CA GLY A 335 -11.13 -7.71 1.54
C GLY A 335 -9.76 -7.41 0.95
N LYS A 336 -9.08 -8.38 0.30
CA LYS A 336 -7.76 -8.16 -0.30
C LYS A 336 -7.86 -7.46 -1.64
N LEU A 337 -7.01 -6.46 -1.88
CA LEU A 337 -6.86 -5.81 -3.19
C LEU A 337 -6.36 -6.79 -4.27
N MET A 338 -7.09 -6.89 -5.38
CA MET A 338 -6.70 -7.67 -6.56
C MET A 338 -5.90 -6.83 -7.56
N GLY A 339 -6.21 -5.54 -7.66
CA GLY A 339 -5.47 -4.61 -8.50
C GLY A 339 -6.21 -3.30 -8.73
N ARG A 340 -5.58 -2.45 -9.53
CA ARG A 340 -6.04 -1.08 -9.83
C ARG A 340 -6.00 -0.84 -11.34
N ARG A 341 -6.91 -0.01 -11.84
CA ARG A 341 -6.95 0.44 -13.24
C ARG A 341 -7.26 1.92 -13.28
N GLU A 342 -6.42 2.68 -13.97
CA GLU A 342 -6.71 4.08 -14.26
C GLU A 342 -7.71 4.17 -15.42
N MET A 343 -8.70 5.04 -15.29
CA MET A 343 -9.64 5.34 -16.36
C MET A 343 -10.12 6.78 -16.28
N VAL A 344 -10.57 7.31 -17.42
CA VAL A 344 -11.27 8.59 -17.48
C VAL A 344 -12.68 8.40 -16.94
N VAL A 345 -13.14 9.32 -16.07
CA VAL A 345 -14.51 9.32 -15.56
C VAL A 345 -15.48 9.60 -16.71
N PRO A 346 -16.43 8.71 -17.01
CA PRO A 346 -17.42 8.94 -18.07
C PRO A 346 -18.35 10.11 -17.70
N PRO A 347 -18.98 10.76 -18.70
CA PRO A 347 -20.09 11.66 -18.44
C PRO A 347 -21.18 10.95 -17.63
N GLY A 348 -21.59 11.54 -16.50
CA GLY A 348 -22.52 10.92 -15.55
C GLY A 348 -21.87 10.08 -14.45
N GLY A 349 -20.55 9.86 -14.49
CA GLY A 349 -19.82 9.19 -13.43
C GLY A 349 -19.81 7.66 -13.56
N LEU A 350 -19.44 7.00 -12.46
CA LEU A 350 -19.31 5.55 -12.37
C LEU A 350 -20.33 5.01 -11.37
N TYR A 351 -21.02 3.93 -11.75
CA TYR A 351 -22.05 3.30 -10.94
C TYR A 351 -21.70 1.84 -10.65
N PRO A 352 -21.86 1.37 -9.41
CA PRO A 352 -21.65 -0.03 -9.09
C PRO A 352 -22.65 -0.89 -9.86
N THR A 353 -22.14 -1.87 -10.61
CA THR A 353 -22.94 -2.71 -11.50
C THR A 353 -22.54 -4.18 -11.33
N VAL A 354 -23.53 -5.07 -11.19
CA VAL A 354 -23.32 -6.52 -11.19
C VAL A 354 -23.97 -7.12 -12.42
N GLY A 355 -23.19 -7.86 -13.21
CA GLY A 355 -23.68 -8.67 -14.31
C GLY A 355 -23.78 -10.14 -13.91
N MET A 356 -24.80 -10.83 -14.41
CA MET A 356 -24.96 -12.29 -14.31
C MET A 356 -25.26 -12.81 -15.72
N LEU A 357 -24.62 -13.90 -16.13
CA LEU A 357 -24.75 -14.46 -17.48
C LEU A 357 -25.41 -15.84 -17.50
N SER A 358 -25.37 -16.58 -16.38
CA SER A 358 -25.92 -17.93 -16.31
C SER A 358 -27.20 -17.98 -15.48
N SER A 359 -28.16 -18.79 -15.93
CA SER A 359 -29.37 -19.06 -15.17
C SER A 359 -29.04 -19.69 -13.81
N GLY A 360 -29.60 -19.16 -12.73
CA GLY A 360 -29.41 -19.70 -11.38
C GLY A 360 -28.22 -19.13 -10.61
N GLU A 361 -27.46 -18.20 -11.21
CA GLU A 361 -26.48 -17.38 -10.49
C GLU A 361 -27.18 -16.55 -9.40
N LYS A 362 -26.53 -16.47 -8.24
CA LYS A 362 -27.03 -15.72 -7.09
C LYS A 362 -25.88 -15.00 -6.43
N VAL A 363 -26.08 -13.71 -6.21
CA VAL A 363 -25.17 -12.86 -5.45
C VAL A 363 -25.93 -12.23 -4.30
N LYS A 364 -25.24 -12.02 -3.18
CA LYS A 364 -25.71 -11.14 -2.10
C LYS A 364 -25.02 -9.81 -2.30
N VAL A 365 -25.79 -8.74 -2.48
CA VAL A 365 -25.26 -7.39 -2.65
C VAL A 365 -25.42 -6.63 -1.36
N ASP A 366 -24.36 -5.92 -0.94
CA ASP A 366 -24.43 -4.90 0.10
C ASP A 366 -24.43 -3.53 -0.58
N LEU A 367 -25.51 -2.78 -0.45
CA LEU A 367 -25.73 -1.48 -1.10
C LEU A 367 -25.57 -0.31 -0.12
N HIS A 368 -24.87 -0.51 1.00
CA HIS A 368 -24.45 0.58 1.89
C HIS A 368 -23.06 1.06 1.47
N PRO A 369 -22.95 2.09 0.60
CA PRO A 369 -21.65 2.58 0.16
C PRO A 369 -20.86 3.15 1.34
N LEU A 370 -19.61 2.73 1.44
CA LEU A 370 -18.62 3.27 2.38
C LEU A 370 -17.99 4.50 1.71
N SER A 371 -18.59 5.67 1.88
CA SER A 371 -17.92 6.93 1.53
C SER A 371 -17.25 7.50 2.78
N GLY A 372 -15.97 7.86 2.64
CA GLY A 372 -15.21 8.57 3.68
C GLY A 372 -15.60 10.03 3.84
#